data_AF-A0A447N3G7-F1
#
_entry.id   AF-A0A447N3G7-F1
#
_cell.length_a   1.000
_cell.length_b   1.000
_cell.length_c   1.000
_cell.angle_alpha   90.00
_cell.angle_beta   90.00
_cell.angle_gamma   90.00
#
_symmetry.space_group_name_H-M   'P 1'
#
loop_
_entity.id
_entity.type
_entity.pdbx_description
1 polymer ?
#
loop_
_entity_poly.entity_id
_entity_poly.type
_entity_poly.pdbx_seq_one_letter_code
_entity_poly.pdbx_strand_id
1 'polypeptide(L)'
;MNNAIFPNKFKAALAAQQVQIGCWSALASPITTEVLGLAGFDWLVLDGEHAPNDVTTLIPQLMALKGSASAPVVRVPTNEPVIIKRMLDIGVL
;
A
#
# COMPACT_ATOMS: atom_id res chain seq x y z
N MET A 1 -21.91 8.13 -8.99
CA MET A 1 -20.57 8.15 -8.35
C MET A 1 -19.80 6.98 -8.94
N ASN A 2 -18.73 7.23 -9.70
CA ASN A 2 -17.90 6.14 -10.24
C ASN A 2 -17.12 5.50 -9.08
N ASN A 3 -17.37 4.23 -8.81
CA ASN A 3 -16.66 3.50 -7.75
C ASN A 3 -15.27 3.08 -8.26
N ALA A 4 -14.30 4.00 -8.24
CA ALA A 4 -12.96 3.78 -8.79
C ALA A 4 -12.09 2.81 -7.96
N ILE A 5 -12.55 2.41 -6.78
CA ILE A 5 -11.81 1.53 -5.85
C ILE A 5 -11.90 0.05 -6.26
N PHE A 6 -13.05 -0.38 -6.78
CA PHE A 6 -13.28 -1.76 -7.20
C PHE A 6 -13.56 -1.83 -8.71
N PRO A 7 -13.03 -2.85 -9.43
CA PRO A 7 -12.23 -3.99 -8.93
C PRO A 7 -10.76 -3.62 -8.59
N ASN A 8 -10.14 -4.37 -7.67
CA ASN A 8 -8.71 -4.23 -7.34
C ASN A 8 -7.86 -4.72 -8.54
N LYS A 9 -7.25 -3.77 -9.25
CA LYS A 9 -6.47 -4.04 -10.47
C LYS A 9 -5.19 -4.82 -10.20
N PHE A 10 -4.52 -4.56 -9.08
CA PHE A 10 -3.31 -5.29 -8.69
C PHE A 10 -3.62 -6.77 -8.47
N LYS A 11 -4.70 -7.06 -7.73
CA LYS A 11 -5.19 -8.44 -7.56
C LYS A 11 -5.52 -9.11 -8.90
N ALA A 12 -6.14 -8.39 -9.83
CA ALA A 12 -6.46 -8.92 -11.16
C ALA A 12 -5.19 -9.20 -11.99
N ALA A 13 -4.18 -8.32 -11.94
CA ALA A 13 -2.91 -8.50 -12.63
C ALA A 13 -2.14 -9.73 -12.11
N LEU A 14 -2.12 -9.93 -10.79
CA LEU A 14 -1.56 -11.13 -10.16
C LEU A 14 -2.27 -12.41 -10.61
N ALA A 15 -3.61 -12.41 -10.65
CA ALA A 15 -4.40 -13.54 -11.13
C ALA A 15 -4.13 -13.85 -12.62
N ALA A 16 -3.83 -12.83 -13.42
CA ALA A 16 -3.42 -12.95 -14.81
C ALA A 16 -1.93 -13.31 -14.99
N GLN A 17 -1.18 -13.57 -13.91
CA GLN A 17 0.25 -13.88 -13.93
C GLN A 17 1.11 -12.82 -14.64
N GLN A 18 0.67 -11.57 -14.60
CA GLN A 18 1.46 -10.45 -15.13
C GLN A 18 2.61 -10.15 -14.17
N VAL A 19 3.79 -9.83 -14.74
CA VAL A 19 4.92 -9.36 -13.94
C VAL A 19 4.53 -8.05 -13.28
N GLN A 20 4.77 -7.92 -11.98
CA GLN A 20 4.51 -6.72 -11.19
C GLN A 20 5.78 -6.34 -10.43
N ILE A 21 6.43 -5.24 -10.84
CA ILE A 21 7.66 -4.75 -10.25
C ILE A 21 7.33 -3.90 -9.03
N GLY A 22 7.82 -4.32 -7.86
CA GLY A 22 7.56 -3.67 -6.59
C GLY A 22 8.77 -2.95 -6.00
N CYS A 23 8.51 -2.02 -5.08
CA CYS A 23 9.53 -1.40 -4.24
C CYS A 23 9.15 -1.44 -2.76
N TRP A 24 10.17 -1.55 -1.90
CA TRP A 24 10.01 -1.57 -0.46
C TRP A 24 10.08 -0.16 0.12
N SER A 25 9.09 0.22 0.94
CA SER A 25 9.08 1.49 1.67
C SER A 25 9.26 1.24 3.17
N ALA A 26 10.44 1.61 3.67
CA ALA A 26 10.81 1.50 5.08
C ALA A 26 11.07 2.87 5.75
N LEU A 27 10.84 3.97 5.03
CA LEU A 27 11.13 5.34 5.51
C LEU A 27 10.04 5.93 6.41
N ALA A 28 8.88 5.27 6.49
CA ALA A 28 7.74 5.63 7.35
C ALA A 28 7.31 7.11 7.27
N SER A 29 7.47 7.74 6.12
CA SER A 29 7.22 9.18 5.92
C SER A 29 6.35 9.41 4.67
N PRO A 30 5.28 10.20 4.78
CA PRO A 30 4.45 10.55 3.62
C PRO A 30 5.23 11.36 2.58
N ILE A 31 6.21 12.16 2.99
CA ILE A 31 7.00 13.00 2.08
C ILE A 31 7.81 12.14 1.11
N THR A 32 8.52 11.13 1.63
CA THR A 32 9.32 10.22 0.80
C THR A 32 8.43 9.27 0.00
N THR A 33 7.30 8.86 0.58
CA THR A 33 6.36 7.95 -0.08
C THR A 33 5.62 8.63 -1.23
N GLU A 34 5.29 9.92 -1.15
CA GLU A 34 4.74 10.69 -2.28
C GLU A 34 5.73 10.71 -3.46
N VAL A 35 7.00 11.00 -3.19
CA VAL A 35 8.07 10.96 -4.21
C VAL A 35 8.22 9.56 -4.78
N LEU A 36 8.21 8.53 -3.94
CA LEU A 36 8.28 7.13 -4.39
C LEU A 36 7.08 6.75 -5.27
N GLY A 37 5.89 7.30 -4.99
CA GLY A 37 4.68 7.12 -5.79
C GLY A 37 4.78 7.66 -7.22
N LEU A 38 5.79 8.49 -7.53
CA LEU A 38 6.09 8.99 -8.87
C LEU A 38 7.05 8.08 -9.67
N ALA A 39 7.72 7.12 -9.01
CA ALA A 39 8.74 6.29 -9.65
C ALA A 39 8.18 5.25 -10.64
N GLY A 40 6.87 5.02 -10.64
CA GLY A 40 6.20 4.16 -11.63
C GLY A 40 6.27 2.66 -11.35
N PHE A 41 6.49 2.25 -10.10
CA PHE A 41 6.35 0.85 -9.69
C PHE A 41 4.91 0.37 -9.82
N ASP A 42 4.71 -0.91 -10.08
CA ASP A 42 3.36 -1.51 -10.10
C ASP A 42 2.77 -1.55 -8.69
N TRP A 43 3.60 -1.76 -7.67
CA TRP A 43 3.18 -1.79 -6.27
C TRP A 43 4.27 -1.32 -5.30
N LEU A 44 3.86 -0.85 -4.14
CA LEU A 44 4.74 -0.42 -3.06
C LEU A 44 4.35 -1.14 -1.77
N VAL A 45 5.32 -1.81 -1.12
CA VAL A 45 5.09 -2.37 0.21
C VAL A 45 5.44 -1.36 1.29
N LEU A 46 4.42 -0.90 2.01
CA LEU A 46 4.56 -0.15 3.24
C LEU A 46 4.79 -1.15 4.38
N ASP A 47 6.02 -1.16 4.88
CA ASP A 47 6.48 -2.19 5.80
C ASP A 47 6.04 -1.89 7.24
N GLY A 48 5.06 -2.62 7.76
CA GLY A 48 4.61 -2.53 9.15
C GLY A 48 5.27 -3.52 10.11
N GLU A 49 6.23 -4.34 9.64
CA GLU A 49 6.86 -5.39 10.45
C GLU A 49 8.31 -5.06 10.84
N HIS A 50 9.12 -4.56 9.90
CA HIS A 50 10.54 -4.25 10.16
C HIS A 50 10.91 -2.78 9.94
N ALA A 51 9.97 -1.96 9.49
CA ALA A 51 10.12 -0.52 9.50
C ALA A 51 9.24 0.09 10.62
N PRO A 52 9.52 1.31 11.08
CA PRO A 52 8.79 1.94 12.18
C PRO A 52 7.44 2.50 11.71
N ASN A 53 6.65 1.70 10.99
CA ASN A 53 5.29 2.05 10.60
C ASN A 53 4.26 1.53 11.58
N ASP A 54 3.22 2.34 11.78
CA ASP A 54 1.99 1.95 12.44
C ASP A 54 0.80 2.59 11.73
N VAL A 55 -0.41 2.48 12.29
CA VAL A 55 -1.60 3.10 11.70
C VAL A 55 -1.45 4.62 11.50
N THR A 56 -0.72 5.30 12.38
CA THR A 56 -0.53 6.76 12.33
C THR A 56 0.41 7.21 11.23
N THR A 57 1.36 6.37 10.81
CA THR A 57 2.23 6.65 9.66
C THR A 57 1.67 6.08 8.35
N LEU A 58 0.91 4.98 8.41
CA LEU A 58 0.33 4.34 7.23
C LEU A 58 -0.78 5.19 6.62
N ILE A 59 -1.67 5.80 7.41
CA ILE A 59 -2.73 6.67 6.88
C ILE A 59 -2.15 7.82 6.02
N PRO A 60 -1.19 8.64 6.50
CA PRO A 60 -0.57 9.68 5.67
C PRO A 60 0.11 9.15 4.42
N GLN A 61 0.75 7.98 4.48
CA GLN A 61 1.39 7.37 3.31
C GLN A 61 0.37 6.87 2.28
N LEU A 62 -0.74 6.27 2.71
CA LEU A 62 -1.87 5.91 1.85
C LEU A 62 -2.47 7.17 1.18
N MET A 63 -2.58 8.28 1.92
CA MET A 63 -3.02 9.56 1.37
C MET A 63 -2.02 10.12 0.34
N ALA A 64 -0.71 10.02 0.61
CA ALA A 64 0.36 10.46 -0.28
C ALA A 64 0.39 9.67 -1.61
N LEU A 65 -0.08 8.41 -1.60
CA LEU A 65 -0.19 7.59 -2.80
C LEU A 65 -1.51 7.79 -3.56
N LYS A 66 -2.41 8.68 -3.11
CA LYS A 66 -3.65 8.96 -3.85
C LYS A 66 -3.32 9.54 -5.22
N GLY A 67 -3.72 8.82 -6.27
CA GLY A 67 -3.46 9.21 -7.66
C GLY A 67 -2.17 8.63 -8.23
N SER A 68 -1.32 7.99 -7.42
CA SER A 68 -0.24 7.16 -7.92
C SER A 68 -0.80 5.95 -8.69
N ALA A 69 -0.08 5.51 -9.72
CA ALA A 69 -0.38 4.26 -10.41
C ALA A 69 0.01 3.03 -9.57
N SER A 70 0.92 3.19 -8.59
CA SER A 70 1.41 2.11 -7.75
C SER A 70 0.35 1.67 -6.75
N ALA A 71 0.08 0.37 -6.71
CA ALA A 71 -0.81 -0.21 -5.72
C ALA A 71 -0.15 -0.23 -4.32
N PRO A 72 -0.78 0.34 -3.28
CA PRO A 72 -0.27 0.25 -1.92
C PRO A 72 -0.53 -1.15 -1.34
N VAL A 73 0.52 -1.79 -0.83
CA VAL A 73 0.47 -3.07 -0.12
C VAL A 73 1.01 -2.85 1.28
N VAL A 74 0.35 -3.38 2.31
CA VAL A 74 0.85 -3.30 3.69
C VAL A 74 1.35 -4.67 4.13
N ARG A 75 2.60 -4.74 4.60
CA ARG A 75 3.10 -5.90 5.33
C ARG A 75 2.72 -5.74 6.81
N VAL A 76 1.79 -6.55 7.27
CA VAL A 76 1.38 -6.55 8.69
C VAL A 76 2.52 -7.05 9.58
N PRO A 77 2.65 -6.54 10.83
CA PRO A 77 3.68 -6.98 11.76
C PRO A 77 3.57 -8.46 12.14
N THR A 78 2.36 -9.00 12.12
CA THR A 78 2.10 -10.42 12.38
C THR A 78 0.72 -10.80 11.84
N ASN A 79 0.50 -12.08 11.60
CA ASN A 79 -0.77 -12.61 11.11
C ASN A 79 -1.78 -12.74 12.27
N GLU A 80 -2.40 -11.64 12.66
CA GLU A 80 -3.42 -11.62 13.71
C GLU A 80 -4.66 -10.78 13.34
N PRO A 81 -5.87 -11.16 13.79
CA PRO A 81 -7.11 -10.55 13.28
C PRO A 81 -7.30 -9.05 13.59
N VAL A 82 -6.84 -8.57 14.75
CA VAL A 82 -7.02 -7.19 15.20
C VAL A 82 -6.23 -6.23 14.32
N ILE A 83 -4.96 -6.51 14.03
CA ILE A 83 -4.13 -5.67 13.17
C ILE A 83 -4.65 -5.70 11.74
N ILE A 84 -5.03 -6.87 11.21
CA ILE A 84 -5.58 -7.00 9.86
C ILE A 84 -6.87 -6.17 9.74
N LYS A 85 -7.78 -6.28 10.70
CA LYS A 85 -9.00 -5.48 10.75
C LYS A 85 -8.68 -3.98 10.68
N ARG A 86 -7.74 -3.50 11.50
CA ARG A 86 -7.35 -2.09 11.52
C ARG A 86 -6.72 -1.62 10.21
N MET A 87 -5.95 -2.48 9.52
CA MET A 87 -5.37 -2.16 8.21
C MET A 87 -6.46 -2.04 7.13
N LEU A 88 -7.43 -2.95 7.14
CA LEU A 88 -8.57 -2.90 6.21
C LEU A 88 -9.40 -1.62 6.42
N ASP A 89 -9.66 -1.24 7.67
CA ASP A 89 -10.45 -0.04 8.02
C ASP A 89 -9.81 1.28 7.53
N ILE A 90 -8.48 1.33 7.39
CA ILE A 90 -7.77 2.53 6.90
C ILE A 90 -7.57 2.56 5.38
N GLY A 91 -8.14 1.59 4.65
CA GLY A 91 -8.17 1.59 3.18
C GLY A 91 -7.14 0.71 2.49
N VAL A 92 -6.52 -0.25 3.20
CA VAL A 92 -5.71 -1.31 2.58
C VAL A 92 -6.66 -2.36 1.97
N LEU A 93 -6.51 -2.67 0.67
CA LEU A 93 -7.47 -3.47 -0.11
C LEU A 93 -6.81 -4.40 -1.14
#